data_AF-A0AAN9Y3P9-F1
#
_entry.id   AF-A0AAN9Y3P9-F1
#
_cell.length_a   1.000
_cell.length_b   1.000
_cell.length_c   1.000
_cell.angle_alpha   90.00
_cell.angle_beta   90.00
_cell.angle_gamma   90.00
#
_symmetry.space_group_name_H-M   'P 1'
#
loop_
_entity.id
_entity.type
_entity.pdbx_description
1 polymer ?
#
loop_
_entity_poly.entity_id
_entity_poly.type
_entity_poly.pdbx_seq_one_letter_code
_entity_poly.pdbx_strand_id
1 'polypeptide(L)'
;MYSNYFSSSSERTNAGLLMPSGRVIAAASTAAINPGDSCAYGSNKYFALCGLGGILSCGITHTMVTPLDLVKCRLQVNPAKYKNVFTGFKVTLADDGVRGLARGWAPTFFGYSAQGLCKFGFYEYFKVLYTDIIGEENAYLWRTSLYLAASASAEFFADIALSPMESIKVKIQTTPGFANTLREAAPKMYREEGMNAFFKSVVPLWMRQIPYTMMKFACFERTVELLYKNVVPKPRAECTQGEQLVVTFAAGYIAGVFCAIVSHPADTVVSKLNQEKGASALQVTKKIGFIGLWKGLGPRIVMIGTLTALQWFIYDFVKVSLALPRPPPPEMPASLKNKLEKESKS
;
A
#
# COMPACT_ATOMS: atom_id res chain seq x y z
N MET A 1 40.51 37.82 -45.95
CA MET A 1 41.01 36.79 -45.01
C MET A 1 41.05 37.38 -43.60
N TYR A 2 39.89 37.61 -42.96
CA TYR A 2 39.79 37.95 -41.53
C TYR A 2 38.35 37.69 -41.11
N SER A 3 38.13 36.82 -40.12
CA SER A 3 36.81 36.62 -39.52
C SER A 3 36.92 36.24 -38.06
N ASN A 4 36.28 37.08 -37.23
CA ASN A 4 35.56 36.78 -36.00
C ASN A 4 36.34 36.42 -34.73
N TYR A 5 36.61 37.47 -33.93
CA TYR A 5 36.50 37.43 -32.48
C TYR A 5 35.51 38.53 -32.05
N PHE A 6 34.32 38.16 -31.59
CA PHE A 6 33.49 39.04 -30.77
C PHE A 6 32.97 38.24 -29.58
N SER A 7 33.55 38.55 -28.43
CA SER A 7 33.25 37.96 -27.13
C SER A 7 32.09 38.69 -26.47
N SER A 8 31.09 37.90 -26.11
CA SER A 8 30.09 38.04 -25.05
C SER A 8 30.38 39.10 -23.96
N SER A 9 29.38 39.95 -23.69
CA SER A 9 29.23 40.73 -22.46
C SER A 9 27.80 40.62 -21.89
N SER A 10 27.71 40.77 -20.56
CA SER A 10 26.50 40.93 -19.71
C SER A 10 25.85 39.63 -19.21
N GLU A 11 26.19 39.13 -18.00
CA GLU A 11 25.55 39.45 -16.69
C GLU A 11 24.13 38.87 -16.55
N ARG A 12 23.63 38.28 -15.46
CA ARG A 12 24.06 38.04 -14.07
C ARG A 12 23.02 37.09 -13.44
N THR A 13 23.46 36.25 -12.48
CA THR A 13 22.71 35.69 -11.32
C THR A 13 21.44 34.85 -11.51
N ASN A 14 21.53 33.58 -11.08
CA ASN A 14 20.71 33.11 -9.95
C ASN A 14 21.36 31.89 -9.29
N ALA A 15 21.82 32.09 -8.06
CA ALA A 15 22.26 31.03 -7.16
C ALA A 15 21.01 30.27 -6.68
N GLY A 16 20.64 29.22 -7.43
CA GLY A 16 19.64 28.24 -7.05
C GLY A 16 20.34 26.94 -6.68
N LEU A 17 20.24 26.57 -5.40
CA LEU A 17 20.45 25.24 -4.82
C LEU A 17 20.93 24.15 -5.80
N LEU A 18 22.23 23.84 -5.76
CA LEU A 18 22.82 22.67 -6.44
C LEU A 18 22.25 21.39 -5.82
N MET A 19 21.10 20.95 -6.32
CA MET A 19 20.67 19.56 -6.19
C MET A 19 21.71 18.70 -6.93
N PRO A 20 22.25 17.63 -6.33
CA PRO A 20 23.15 16.74 -7.06
C PRO A 20 22.39 16.20 -8.26
N SER A 21 22.94 16.40 -9.47
CA SER A 21 22.41 15.83 -10.72
C SER A 21 22.10 14.36 -10.51
N GLY A 22 20.82 14.07 -10.27
CA GLY A 22 20.32 12.75 -9.99
C GLY A 22 20.58 11.88 -11.21
N ARG A 23 21.09 10.66 -10.97
CA ARG A 23 21.06 9.60 -11.98
C ARG A 23 19.67 9.60 -12.63
N VAL A 24 19.62 9.95 -13.91
CA VAL A 24 18.43 9.74 -14.71
C VAL A 24 18.23 8.22 -14.73
N ILE A 25 17.12 7.75 -14.17
CA ILE A 25 16.74 6.33 -14.20
C ILE A 25 16.72 5.93 -15.69
N ALA A 26 17.57 5.00 -16.10
CA ALA A 26 17.82 4.70 -17.50
C ALA A 26 16.56 4.16 -18.19
N ALA A 27 15.72 3.43 -17.45
CA ALA A 27 14.41 2.98 -17.89
C ALA A 27 13.39 4.13 -18.08
N ALA A 28 13.51 5.23 -17.31
CA ALA A 28 12.60 6.38 -17.43
C ALA A 28 12.92 7.30 -18.63
N SER A 29 14.15 7.24 -19.13
CA SER A 29 14.66 8.09 -20.20
C SER A 29 14.63 7.43 -21.59
N THR A 30 14.36 6.13 -21.66
CA THR A 30 14.36 5.35 -22.91
C THR A 30 13.01 4.72 -23.27
N ALA A 31 12.01 4.76 -22.37
CA ALA A 31 10.70 4.19 -22.64
C ALA A 31 9.92 5.03 -23.68
N ALA A 32 9.86 4.54 -24.92
CA ALA A 32 8.93 5.05 -25.92
C ALA A 32 7.48 4.89 -25.42
N ILE A 33 6.62 5.88 -25.71
CA ILE A 33 5.19 5.79 -25.41
C ILE A 33 4.59 4.80 -26.41
N ASN A 34 4.04 3.68 -25.95
CA ASN A 34 3.36 2.74 -26.84
C ASN A 34 2.05 3.38 -27.38
N PRO A 35 1.61 3.01 -28.59
CA PRO A 35 0.33 3.48 -29.12
C PRO A 35 -0.81 3.13 -28.16
N GLY A 36 -1.48 4.16 -27.61
CA GLY A 36 -2.58 4.01 -26.66
C GLY A 36 -2.24 4.28 -25.19
N ASP A 37 -0.96 4.44 -24.82
CA ASP A 37 -0.56 4.80 -23.45
C ASP A 37 -0.53 6.32 -23.24
N SER A 38 -0.95 6.79 -22.07
CA SER A 38 -0.99 8.23 -21.74
C SER A 38 0.35 8.82 -21.25
N CYS A 39 1.31 7.96 -20.93
CA CYS A 39 2.67 8.32 -20.52
C CYS A 39 3.65 7.15 -20.71
N ALA A 40 4.95 7.46 -20.76
CA ALA A 40 6.00 6.45 -20.78
C ALA A 40 6.11 5.72 -19.43
N TYR A 41 6.35 4.41 -19.47
CA TYR A 41 6.60 3.61 -18.26
C TYR A 41 7.86 4.12 -17.53
N GLY A 42 7.79 4.19 -16.21
CA GLY A 42 8.90 4.70 -15.39
C GLY A 42 9.10 6.23 -15.43
N SER A 43 8.26 6.98 -16.15
CA SER A 43 8.32 8.45 -16.13
C SER A 43 7.78 9.06 -14.82
N ASN A 44 8.16 10.30 -14.51
CA ASN A 44 7.59 11.03 -13.37
C ASN A 44 6.05 11.15 -13.45
N LYS A 45 5.51 11.30 -14.66
CA LYS A 45 4.07 11.33 -14.91
C LYS A 45 3.42 9.98 -14.57
N TYR A 46 4.05 8.86 -14.95
CA TYR A 46 3.60 7.52 -14.57
C TYR A 46 3.53 7.34 -13.05
N PHE A 47 4.61 7.69 -12.34
CA PHE A 47 4.64 7.56 -10.87
C PHE A 47 3.58 8.43 -10.18
N ALA A 48 3.38 9.66 -10.66
CA ALA A 48 2.35 10.55 -10.13
C ALA A 48 0.93 9.98 -10.35
N LEU A 49 0.64 9.45 -11.53
CA LEU A 49 -0.67 8.86 -11.84
C LEU A 49 -0.92 7.55 -11.06
N CYS A 50 0.11 6.74 -10.83
CA CYS A 50 0.05 5.60 -9.91
C CYS A 50 -0.21 6.07 -8.46
N GLY A 51 0.41 7.17 -8.03
CA GLY A 51 0.09 7.80 -6.74
C GLY A 51 -1.37 8.24 -6.64
N LEU A 52 -1.92 8.88 -7.68
CA LEU A 52 -3.33 9.28 -7.73
C LEU A 52 -4.29 8.07 -7.68
N GLY A 53 -3.97 7.00 -8.40
CA GLY A 53 -4.70 5.73 -8.28
C GLY A 53 -4.65 5.18 -6.86
N GLY A 54 -3.50 5.30 -6.19
CA GLY A 54 -3.32 4.94 -4.79
C GLY A 54 -4.17 5.77 -3.83
N ILE A 55 -4.28 7.08 -4.03
CA ILE A 55 -5.17 7.96 -3.25
C ILE A 55 -6.60 7.46 -3.32
N LEU A 56 -7.13 7.25 -4.53
CA LEU A 56 -8.51 6.84 -4.73
C LEU A 56 -8.75 5.43 -4.16
N SER A 57 -7.84 4.51 -4.42
CA SER A 57 -7.91 3.13 -3.94
C SER A 57 -7.95 3.07 -2.41
N CYS A 58 -6.92 3.61 -1.73
CA CYS A 58 -6.82 3.52 -0.28
C CYS A 58 -7.82 4.45 0.42
N GLY A 59 -7.96 5.70 -0.04
CA GLY A 59 -8.82 6.69 0.57
C GLY A 59 -10.28 6.26 0.60
N ILE A 60 -10.83 5.83 -0.54
CA ILE A 60 -12.23 5.40 -0.65
C ILE A 60 -12.47 4.13 0.17
N THR A 61 -11.63 3.10 0.00
CA THR A 61 -11.85 1.81 0.65
C THR A 61 -11.74 1.90 2.17
N HIS A 62 -10.75 2.61 2.71
CA HIS A 62 -10.62 2.80 4.15
C HIS A 62 -11.73 3.68 4.73
N THR A 63 -12.22 4.67 3.98
CA THR A 63 -13.38 5.47 4.40
C THR A 63 -14.64 4.61 4.47
N MET A 64 -14.86 3.72 3.49
CA MET A 64 -15.99 2.80 3.51
C MET A 64 -15.98 1.84 4.71
N VAL A 65 -14.80 1.39 5.16
CA VAL A 65 -14.68 0.51 6.32
C VAL A 65 -14.56 1.24 7.67
N THR A 66 -14.58 2.58 7.67
CA THR A 66 -14.47 3.38 8.91
C THR A 66 -15.48 2.98 10.00
N PRO A 67 -16.77 2.68 9.70
CA PRO A 67 -17.71 2.23 10.73
C PRO A 67 -17.28 0.93 11.42
N LEU A 68 -16.73 -0.01 10.65
CA LEU A 68 -16.24 -1.28 11.17
C LEU A 68 -14.98 -1.05 12.01
N ASP A 69 -14.07 -0.21 11.55
CA ASP A 69 -12.83 0.14 12.27
C ASP A 69 -13.14 0.82 13.60
N LEU A 70 -14.10 1.75 13.62
CA LEU A 70 -14.55 2.41 14.85
C LEU A 70 -15.08 1.41 15.89
N VAL A 71 -15.95 0.48 15.47
CA VAL A 71 -16.48 -0.55 16.36
C VAL A 71 -15.37 -1.45 16.89
N LYS A 72 -14.40 -1.79 16.05
CA LYS A 72 -13.23 -2.59 16.46
C LYS A 72 -12.34 -1.87 17.46
N CYS A 73 -12.03 -0.60 17.24
CA CYS A 73 -11.24 0.20 18.19
C CYS A 73 -11.94 0.28 19.55
N ARG A 74 -13.25 0.51 19.57
CA ARG A 74 -14.05 0.52 20.80
C ARG A 74 -14.07 -0.83 21.52
N LEU A 75 -14.20 -1.92 20.75
CA LEU A 75 -14.10 -3.30 21.25
C LEU A 75 -12.74 -3.58 21.90
N GLN A 76 -11.66 -3.10 21.32
CA GLN A 76 -10.31 -3.27 21.87
C GLN A 76 -10.10 -2.47 23.15
N VAL A 77 -10.68 -1.27 23.27
CA VAL A 77 -10.53 -0.40 24.45
C VAL A 77 -11.44 -0.81 25.60
N ASN A 78 -12.69 -1.19 25.32
CA ASN A 78 -13.67 -1.57 26.34
C ASN A 78 -14.41 -2.87 25.96
N PRO A 79 -13.76 -4.04 26.12
CA PRO A 79 -14.35 -5.33 25.77
C PRO A 79 -15.54 -5.73 26.67
N ALA A 80 -15.70 -5.10 27.84
CA ALA A 80 -16.84 -5.34 28.71
C ALA A 80 -18.14 -4.71 28.15
N LYS A 81 -18.04 -3.48 27.62
CA LYS A 81 -19.15 -2.76 27.00
C LYS A 81 -19.46 -3.29 25.59
N TYR A 82 -18.43 -3.55 24.80
CA TYR A 82 -18.53 -4.03 23.43
C TYR A 82 -18.15 -5.50 23.41
N LYS A 83 -19.09 -6.44 23.37
CA LYS A 83 -18.78 -7.89 23.46
C LYS A 83 -18.34 -8.50 22.12
N ASN A 84 -18.89 -8.00 21.03
CA ASN A 84 -18.60 -8.44 19.67
C ASN A 84 -18.94 -7.30 18.69
N VAL A 85 -18.61 -7.48 17.41
CA VAL A 85 -18.82 -6.46 16.37
C VAL A 85 -20.31 -6.08 16.24
N PHE A 86 -21.23 -7.05 16.23
CA PHE A 86 -22.68 -6.78 16.10
C PHE A 86 -23.24 -5.98 17.28
N THR A 87 -22.92 -6.42 18.51
CA THR A 87 -23.25 -5.68 19.72
C THR A 87 -22.61 -4.30 19.70
N GLY A 88 -21.39 -4.18 19.16
CA GLY A 88 -20.71 -2.90 19.08
C GLY A 88 -21.33 -1.91 18.10
N PHE A 89 -21.86 -2.39 16.97
CA PHE A 89 -22.71 -1.58 16.10
C PHE A 89 -23.99 -1.16 16.81
N LYS A 90 -24.69 -2.08 17.48
CA LYS A 90 -25.94 -1.79 18.20
C LYS A 90 -25.75 -0.76 19.31
N VAL A 91 -24.72 -0.95 20.14
CA VAL A 91 -24.39 -0.02 21.24
C VAL A 91 -23.94 1.33 20.71
N THR A 92 -23.10 1.36 19.67
CA THR A 92 -22.68 2.63 19.05
C THR A 92 -23.84 3.40 18.44
N LEU A 93 -24.77 2.68 17.79
CA LEU A 93 -25.96 3.30 17.22
C LEU A 93 -26.90 3.85 18.30
N ALA A 94 -27.01 3.15 19.44
CA ALA A 94 -27.81 3.61 20.57
C ALA A 94 -27.19 4.82 21.29
N ASP A 95 -25.86 4.83 21.46
CA ASP A 95 -25.15 5.87 22.23
C ASP A 95 -24.85 7.13 21.40
N ASP A 96 -24.40 6.98 20.16
CA ASP A 96 -23.90 8.09 19.32
C ASP A 96 -24.72 8.31 18.03
N GLY A 97 -25.73 7.48 17.76
CA GLY A 97 -26.52 7.52 16.53
C GLY A 97 -25.74 7.16 15.26
N VAL A 98 -26.41 7.32 14.11
CA VAL A 98 -25.83 6.94 12.78
C VAL A 98 -24.58 7.76 12.46
N ARG A 99 -24.54 9.04 12.84
CA ARG A 99 -23.37 9.92 12.63
C ARG A 99 -22.17 9.49 13.49
N GLY A 100 -22.41 8.85 14.63
CA GLY A 100 -21.36 8.28 15.49
C GLY A 100 -20.53 7.21 14.79
N LEU A 101 -21.14 6.44 13.88
CA LEU A 101 -20.47 5.38 13.12
C LEU A 101 -19.43 5.93 12.12
N ALA A 102 -19.57 7.18 11.68
CA ALA A 102 -18.62 7.84 10.79
C ALA A 102 -17.55 8.64 11.56
N ARG A 103 -17.45 8.54 12.89
CA ARG A 103 -16.49 9.33 13.67
C ARG A 103 -15.05 8.95 13.30
N GLY A 104 -14.26 9.96 12.94
CA GLY A 104 -12.89 9.76 12.45
C GLY A 104 -12.80 9.44 10.95
N TRP A 105 -13.86 9.60 10.16
CA TRP A 105 -13.80 9.41 8.70
C TRP A 105 -12.79 10.34 8.03
N ALA A 106 -12.72 11.61 8.44
CA ALA A 106 -11.82 12.60 7.83
C ALA A 106 -10.33 12.25 7.99
N PRO A 107 -9.79 12.00 9.20
CA PRO A 107 -8.40 11.56 9.32
C PRO A 107 -8.17 10.20 8.63
N THR A 108 -9.17 9.32 8.60
CA THR A 108 -9.07 8.06 7.82
C THR A 108 -8.89 8.35 6.33
N PHE A 109 -9.77 9.15 5.73
CA PHE A 109 -9.70 9.49 4.32
C PHE A 109 -8.37 10.15 3.95
N PHE A 110 -7.98 11.23 4.64
CA PHE A 110 -6.76 11.96 4.32
C PHE A 110 -5.49 11.15 4.63
N GLY A 111 -5.47 10.43 5.75
CA GLY A 111 -4.34 9.59 6.13
C GLY A 111 -4.11 8.44 5.15
N TYR A 112 -5.14 7.66 4.84
CA TYR A 112 -5.01 6.54 3.90
C TYR A 112 -4.86 7.00 2.45
N SER A 113 -5.34 8.20 2.09
CA SER A 113 -5.02 8.83 0.80
C SER A 113 -3.52 9.12 0.69
N ALA A 114 -2.92 9.75 1.70
CA ALA A 114 -1.48 10.01 1.74
C ALA A 114 -0.66 8.72 1.75
N GLN A 115 -1.09 7.72 2.53
CA GLN A 115 -0.50 6.38 2.50
C GLN A 115 -0.59 5.77 1.10
N GLY A 116 -1.76 5.82 0.46
CA GLY A 116 -1.99 5.27 -0.87
C GLY A 116 -1.12 5.94 -1.94
N LEU A 117 -1.00 7.27 -1.91
CA LEU A 117 -0.11 8.05 -2.78
C LEU A 117 1.31 7.50 -2.72
N CYS A 118 1.89 7.47 -1.53
CA CYS A 118 3.27 7.04 -1.32
C CYS A 118 3.44 5.55 -1.62
N LYS A 119 2.52 4.71 -1.16
CA LYS A 119 2.57 3.26 -1.34
C LYS A 119 2.60 2.87 -2.80
N PHE A 120 1.65 3.33 -3.61
CA PHE A 120 1.57 2.93 -5.01
C PHE A 120 2.53 3.71 -5.91
N GLY A 121 2.73 5.01 -5.65
CA GLY A 121 3.68 5.83 -6.39
C GLY A 121 5.14 5.39 -6.16
N PHE A 122 5.56 5.26 -4.91
CA PHE A 122 6.93 4.85 -4.59
C PHE A 122 7.18 3.38 -4.85
N TYR A 123 6.17 2.51 -4.79
CA TYR A 123 6.36 1.11 -5.17
C TYR A 123 6.81 0.97 -6.63
N GLU A 124 6.15 1.70 -7.54
CA GLU A 124 6.52 1.71 -8.95
C GLU A 124 7.90 2.36 -9.15
N TYR A 125 8.19 3.45 -8.45
CA TYR A 125 9.50 4.10 -8.48
C TYR A 125 10.63 3.17 -8.01
N PHE A 126 10.49 2.54 -6.84
CA PHE A 126 11.48 1.62 -6.29
C PHE A 126 11.60 0.34 -7.12
N LYS A 127 10.52 -0.14 -7.75
CA LYS A 127 10.60 -1.25 -8.70
C LYS A 127 11.52 -0.93 -9.87
N VAL A 128 11.32 0.23 -10.51
CA VAL A 128 12.16 0.65 -11.64
C VAL A 128 13.60 0.89 -11.17
N LEU A 129 13.78 1.63 -10.06
CA LEU A 129 15.10 1.90 -9.50
C LEU A 129 15.88 0.63 -9.14
N TYR A 130 15.26 -0.33 -8.47
CA TYR A 130 15.94 -1.58 -8.08
C TYR A 130 16.20 -2.49 -9.29
N THR A 131 15.33 -2.48 -10.30
CA THR A 131 15.56 -3.18 -11.57
C THR A 131 16.80 -2.63 -12.27
N ASP A 132 16.92 -1.30 -12.37
CA ASP A 132 18.07 -0.63 -12.98
C ASP A 132 19.38 -0.90 -12.21
N ILE A 133 19.31 -1.04 -10.87
CA ILE A 133 20.49 -1.31 -10.04
C ILE A 133 21.00 -2.75 -10.20
N ILE A 134 20.12 -3.76 -10.22
CA ILE A 134 20.53 -5.17 -10.23
C ILE A 134 20.67 -5.74 -11.64
N GLY A 135 20.14 -5.05 -12.66
CA GLY A 135 20.13 -5.47 -14.06
C GLY A 135 18.98 -6.42 -14.40
N GLU A 136 18.57 -6.45 -15.67
CA GLU A 136 17.38 -7.19 -16.14
C GLU A 136 17.42 -8.69 -15.82
N GLU A 137 18.59 -9.33 -15.94
CA GLU A 137 18.75 -10.76 -15.68
C GLU A 137 18.48 -11.11 -14.21
N ASN A 138 19.07 -10.35 -13.28
CA ASN A 138 18.87 -10.56 -11.85
C ASN A 138 17.48 -10.09 -11.41
N ALA A 139 16.91 -9.07 -12.04
CA ALA A 139 15.55 -8.64 -11.77
C ALA A 139 14.53 -9.72 -12.09
N TYR A 140 14.77 -10.53 -13.13
CA TYR A 140 13.94 -11.70 -13.42
C TYR A 140 14.14 -12.83 -12.39
N LEU A 141 15.39 -13.19 -12.10
CA LEU A 141 15.72 -14.28 -11.17
C LEU A 141 15.26 -14.00 -9.73
N TRP A 142 15.48 -12.77 -9.26
CA TRP A 142 15.18 -12.32 -7.90
C TRP A 142 13.92 -11.45 -7.81
N ARG A 143 13.00 -11.56 -8.78
CA ARG A 143 11.78 -10.74 -8.87
C ARG A 143 10.98 -10.65 -7.57
N THR A 144 10.85 -11.77 -6.85
CA THR A 144 10.13 -11.80 -5.56
C THR A 144 10.83 -10.91 -4.53
N SER A 145 12.15 -11.04 -4.39
CA SER A 145 12.94 -10.22 -3.47
C SER A 145 12.92 -8.75 -3.87
N LEU A 146 12.92 -8.46 -5.18
CA LEU A 146 12.78 -7.10 -5.69
C LEU A 146 11.42 -6.51 -5.32
N TYR A 147 10.32 -7.24 -5.52
CA TYR A 147 8.98 -6.76 -5.15
C TYR A 147 8.83 -6.57 -3.64
N LEU A 148 9.42 -7.48 -2.85
CA LEU A 148 9.46 -7.36 -1.39
C LEU A 148 10.25 -6.12 -0.95
N ALA A 149 11.43 -5.88 -1.51
CA ALA A 149 12.24 -4.70 -1.20
C ALA A 149 11.54 -3.39 -1.64
N ALA A 150 11.02 -3.34 -2.86
CA ALA A 150 10.34 -2.16 -3.38
C ALA A 150 9.09 -1.81 -2.57
N SER A 151 8.30 -2.82 -2.20
CA SER A 151 7.08 -2.63 -1.39
C SER A 151 7.39 -2.24 0.05
N ALA A 152 8.46 -2.78 0.66
CA ALA A 152 8.91 -2.38 1.99
C ALA A 152 9.38 -0.92 2.02
N SER A 153 10.20 -0.52 1.05
CA SER A 153 10.70 0.86 0.92
C SER A 153 9.56 1.85 0.68
N ALA A 154 8.58 1.49 -0.16
CA ALA A 154 7.41 2.34 -0.40
C ALA A 154 6.55 2.50 0.86
N GLU A 155 6.28 1.40 1.58
CA GLU A 155 5.45 1.45 2.79
C GLU A 155 6.13 2.21 3.93
N PHE A 156 7.46 2.16 4.04
CA PHE A 156 8.22 2.94 5.01
C PHE A 156 7.86 4.43 4.96
N PHE A 157 7.91 5.04 3.77
CA PHE A 157 7.52 6.45 3.57
C PHE A 157 6.01 6.67 3.68
N ALA A 158 5.22 5.71 3.20
CA ALA A 158 3.76 5.78 3.29
C ALA A 158 3.27 5.84 4.74
N ASP A 159 3.90 5.12 5.66
CA ASP A 159 3.54 5.12 7.07
C ASP A 159 3.94 6.41 7.77
N ILE A 160 5.04 7.06 7.35
CA ILE A 160 5.40 8.40 7.83
C ILE A 160 4.29 9.40 7.44
N ALA A 161 3.78 9.31 6.20
CA ALA A 161 2.70 10.16 5.72
C ALA A 161 1.35 9.86 6.41
N LEU A 162 1.08 8.60 6.75
CA LEU A 162 -0.13 8.16 7.44
C LEU A 162 -0.14 8.56 8.92
N SER A 163 1.02 8.51 9.58
CA SER A 163 1.14 8.54 11.05
C SER A 163 0.43 9.71 11.74
N PRO A 164 0.52 10.97 11.25
CA PRO A 164 -0.17 12.09 11.89
C PRO A 164 -1.69 11.90 11.92
N MET A 165 -2.26 11.43 10.81
CA MET A 165 -3.70 11.22 10.71
C MET A 165 -4.15 9.97 11.47
N GLU A 166 -3.34 8.91 11.49
CA GLU A 166 -3.63 7.71 12.28
C GLU A 166 -3.65 8.04 13.78
N SER A 167 -2.69 8.82 14.26
CA SER A 167 -2.60 9.22 15.67
C SER A 167 -3.84 10.03 16.09
N ILE A 168 -4.30 10.95 15.23
CA ILE A 168 -5.54 11.71 15.45
C ILE A 168 -6.77 10.79 15.42
N LYS A 169 -6.87 9.91 14.41
CA LYS A 169 -7.97 8.96 14.23
C LYS A 169 -8.15 8.09 15.46
N VAL A 170 -7.05 7.47 15.93
CA VAL A 170 -7.06 6.60 17.10
C VAL A 170 -7.58 7.36 18.31
N LYS A 171 -7.08 8.57 18.61
CA LYS A 171 -7.60 9.36 19.73
C LYS A 171 -9.09 9.68 19.63
N ILE A 172 -9.56 10.08 18.45
CA ILE A 172 -10.98 10.36 18.20
C ILE A 172 -11.86 9.11 18.44
N GLN A 173 -11.36 7.92 18.08
CA GLN A 173 -12.12 6.68 18.16
C GLN A 173 -12.04 5.98 19.52
N THR A 174 -10.95 6.17 20.27
CA THR A 174 -10.67 5.46 21.53
C THR A 174 -10.90 6.31 22.79
N THR A 175 -10.86 7.64 22.70
CA THR A 175 -11.01 8.53 23.86
C THR A 175 -12.40 9.19 23.87
N PRO A 176 -13.33 8.76 24.73
CA PRO A 176 -14.64 9.40 24.85
C PRO A 176 -14.49 10.88 25.22
N GLY A 177 -15.23 11.76 24.54
CA GLY A 177 -15.23 13.20 24.82
C GLY A 177 -13.98 13.98 24.37
N PHE A 178 -13.02 13.34 23.67
CA PHE A 178 -11.81 14.06 23.22
C PHE A 178 -12.10 15.11 22.15
N ALA A 179 -12.62 14.68 21.00
CA ALA A 179 -13.04 15.51 19.88
C ALA A 179 -13.85 14.67 18.90
N ASN A 180 -14.75 15.29 18.14
CA ASN A 180 -15.57 14.58 17.15
C ASN A 180 -15.06 14.75 15.72
N THR A 181 -14.23 15.77 15.47
CA THR A 181 -13.78 16.14 14.13
C THR A 181 -12.27 16.33 14.08
N LEU A 182 -11.69 16.21 12.87
CA LEU A 182 -10.27 16.47 12.61
C LEU A 182 -9.88 17.90 13.01
N ARG A 183 -10.74 18.88 12.70
CA ARG A 183 -10.52 20.31 12.95
C ARG A 183 -10.42 20.63 14.44
N GLU A 184 -11.13 19.89 15.30
CA GLU A 184 -11.04 20.02 16.75
C GLU A 184 -9.87 19.21 17.32
N ALA A 185 -9.70 17.98 16.85
CA ALA A 185 -8.75 17.04 17.42
C ALA A 185 -7.28 17.44 17.17
N ALA A 186 -6.95 17.90 15.96
CA ALA A 186 -5.55 18.21 15.62
C ALA A 186 -4.98 19.38 16.44
N PRO A 187 -5.65 20.54 16.55
CA PRO A 187 -5.15 21.64 17.40
C PRO A 187 -5.12 21.27 18.87
N LYS A 188 -6.12 20.52 19.37
CA LYS A 188 -6.17 20.06 20.76
C LYS A 188 -5.00 19.12 21.08
N MET A 189 -4.76 18.14 20.21
CA MET A 189 -3.64 17.20 20.34
C MET A 189 -2.28 17.90 20.30
N TYR A 190 -2.13 18.89 19.42
CA TYR A 190 -0.90 19.68 19.35
C TYR A 190 -0.65 20.50 20.63
N ARG A 191 -1.70 21.10 21.22
CA ARG A 191 -1.60 21.85 22.48
C ARG A 191 -1.28 20.98 23.69
N GLU A 192 -1.87 19.79 23.78
CA GLU A 192 -1.74 18.92 24.95
C GLU A 192 -0.44 18.08 24.93
N GLU A 193 0.00 17.60 23.76
CA GLU A 193 1.11 16.64 23.67
C GLU A 193 2.22 17.03 22.69
N GLY A 194 2.07 18.15 21.96
CA GLY A 194 3.05 18.64 21.00
C GLY A 194 3.15 17.81 19.71
N MET A 195 4.18 18.11 18.91
CA MET A 195 4.39 17.50 17.58
C MET A 195 4.70 16.00 17.65
N ASN A 196 5.40 15.56 18.71
CA ASN A 196 5.78 14.15 18.86
C ASN A 196 4.55 13.24 18.95
N ALA A 197 3.42 13.75 19.42
CA ALA A 197 2.18 13.00 19.53
C ALA A 197 1.71 12.43 18.18
N PHE A 198 1.94 13.15 17.08
CA PHE A 198 1.53 12.77 15.72
C PHE A 198 2.38 11.64 15.13
N PHE A 199 3.57 11.40 15.67
CA PHE A 199 4.49 10.37 15.18
C PHE A 199 4.64 9.17 16.12
N LYS A 200 3.93 9.15 17.26
CA LYS A 200 3.90 7.99 18.18
C LYS A 200 3.45 6.70 17.49
N SER A 201 2.64 6.82 16.44
CA SER A 201 2.14 5.68 15.67
C SER A 201 3.09 5.15 14.60
N VAL A 202 4.21 5.82 14.28
CA VAL A 202 5.09 5.39 13.16
C VAL A 202 5.67 3.99 13.38
N VAL A 203 6.27 3.73 14.54
CA VAL A 203 6.91 2.43 14.81
C VAL A 203 5.87 1.29 14.84
N PRO A 204 4.72 1.42 15.54
CA PRO A 204 3.64 0.44 15.43
C PRO A 204 3.12 0.25 14.01
N LEU A 205 3.06 1.32 13.20
CA LEU A 205 2.66 1.23 11.80
C LEU A 205 3.65 0.39 11.00
N TRP A 206 4.95 0.66 11.06
CA TRP A 206 5.95 -0.12 10.34
C TRP A 206 5.92 -1.60 10.69
N MET A 207 5.79 -1.93 11.98
CA MET A 207 5.70 -3.32 12.44
C MET A 207 4.49 -4.08 11.88
N ARG A 208 3.41 -3.36 11.53
CA ARG A 208 2.18 -3.95 11.02
C ARG A 208 2.08 -3.88 9.50
N GLN A 209 2.29 -2.69 8.94
CA GLN A 209 1.99 -2.35 7.56
C GLN A 209 3.07 -2.85 6.61
N ILE A 210 4.37 -2.77 6.97
CA ILE A 210 5.44 -3.25 6.09
C ILE A 210 5.28 -4.76 5.80
N PRO A 211 5.16 -5.65 6.80
CA PRO A 211 4.95 -7.07 6.53
C PRO A 211 3.65 -7.35 5.76
N TYR A 212 2.57 -6.64 6.10
CA TYR A 212 1.29 -6.77 5.41
C TYR A 212 1.42 -6.39 3.92
N THR A 213 2.07 -5.28 3.62
CA THR A 213 2.26 -4.78 2.26
C THR A 213 3.20 -5.66 1.45
N MET A 214 4.31 -6.12 2.04
CA MET A 214 5.22 -7.07 1.42
C MET A 214 4.48 -8.33 0.97
N MET A 215 3.68 -8.92 1.86
CA MET A 215 2.88 -10.09 1.52
C MET A 215 1.80 -9.77 0.47
N LYS A 216 1.11 -8.64 0.60
CA LYS A 216 0.06 -8.23 -0.33
C LYS A 216 0.60 -8.10 -1.76
N PHE A 217 1.72 -7.40 -1.97
CA PHE A 217 2.29 -7.23 -3.31
C PHE A 217 2.93 -8.52 -3.84
N ALA A 218 3.69 -9.25 -3.03
CA ALA A 218 4.30 -10.50 -3.47
C ALA A 218 3.26 -11.56 -3.85
N CYS A 219 2.22 -11.74 -3.03
CA CYS A 219 1.13 -12.67 -3.34
C CYS A 219 0.29 -12.20 -4.54
N PHE A 220 0.02 -10.90 -4.64
CA PHE A 220 -0.75 -10.37 -5.78
C PHE A 220 -0.04 -10.62 -7.11
N GLU A 221 1.23 -10.23 -7.23
CA GLU A 221 2.00 -10.41 -8.46
C GLU A 221 2.09 -11.90 -8.85
N ARG A 222 2.35 -12.80 -7.89
CA ARG A 222 2.40 -14.25 -8.17
C ARG A 222 1.04 -14.83 -8.53
N THR A 223 -0.03 -14.37 -7.89
CA THR A 223 -1.38 -14.83 -8.20
C THR A 223 -1.81 -14.37 -9.58
N VAL A 224 -1.49 -13.11 -9.94
CA VAL A 224 -1.71 -12.56 -11.28
C VAL A 224 -0.95 -13.39 -12.31
N GLU A 225 0.35 -13.63 -12.13
CA GLU A 225 1.16 -14.47 -13.02
C GLU A 225 0.53 -15.86 -13.22
N LEU A 226 0.10 -16.51 -12.14
CA LEU A 226 -0.51 -17.84 -12.19
C LEU A 226 -1.89 -17.85 -12.86
N LEU A 227 -2.70 -16.81 -12.66
CA LEU A 227 -4.01 -16.68 -13.29
C LEU A 227 -3.88 -16.44 -14.81
N TYR A 228 -2.97 -15.56 -15.23
CA TYR A 228 -2.70 -15.35 -16.66
C TYR A 228 -2.06 -16.58 -17.32
N LYS A 229 -1.26 -17.36 -16.58
CA LYS A 229 -0.65 -18.59 -17.13
C LYS A 229 -1.65 -19.75 -17.28
N ASN A 230 -2.57 -19.92 -16.32
CA ASN A 230 -3.38 -21.15 -16.23
C ASN A 230 -4.88 -20.95 -16.53
N VAL A 231 -5.41 -19.73 -16.40
CA VAL A 231 -6.86 -19.47 -16.47
C VAL A 231 -7.25 -18.59 -17.66
N VAL A 232 -6.37 -17.67 -18.09
CA VAL A 232 -6.63 -16.79 -19.23
C VAL A 232 -5.56 -16.99 -20.31
N PRO A 233 -5.76 -17.89 -21.29
CA PRO A 233 -4.82 -18.16 -22.38
C PRO A 233 -4.84 -17.06 -23.47
N LYS A 234 -4.99 -15.79 -23.06
CA LYS A 234 -4.94 -14.61 -23.93
C LYS A 234 -4.00 -13.56 -23.33
N PRO A 235 -3.15 -12.91 -24.14
CA PRO A 235 -2.34 -11.78 -23.68
C PRO A 235 -3.23 -10.69 -23.05
N ARG A 236 -2.72 -10.02 -22.00
CA ARG A 236 -3.41 -8.89 -21.33
C ARG A 236 -3.93 -7.83 -22.30
N ALA A 237 -3.23 -7.62 -23.42
CA ALA A 237 -3.56 -6.65 -24.45
C ALA A 237 -4.85 -6.98 -25.25
N GLU A 238 -5.26 -8.25 -25.29
CA GLU A 238 -6.43 -8.72 -26.04
C GLU A 238 -7.69 -8.90 -25.18
N CYS A 239 -7.55 -8.77 -23.85
CA CYS A 239 -8.67 -8.87 -22.92
C CYS A 239 -9.50 -7.59 -22.93
N THR A 240 -10.83 -7.71 -22.88
CA THR A 240 -11.70 -6.54 -22.71
C THR A 240 -11.48 -5.87 -21.35
N GLN A 241 -11.83 -4.59 -21.23
CA GLN A 241 -11.71 -3.85 -19.98
C GLN A 241 -12.45 -4.53 -18.82
N GLY A 242 -13.61 -5.15 -19.09
CA GLY A 242 -14.38 -5.89 -18.09
C GLY A 242 -13.67 -7.15 -17.60
N GLU A 243 -13.12 -7.96 -18.51
CA GLU A 243 -12.38 -9.19 -18.17
C GLU A 243 -11.13 -8.86 -17.34
N GLN A 244 -10.39 -7.81 -17.69
CA GLN A 244 -9.22 -7.39 -16.94
C GLN A 244 -9.57 -7.00 -15.49
N LEU A 245 -10.66 -6.26 -15.28
CA LEU A 245 -11.11 -5.86 -13.96
C LEU A 245 -11.60 -7.04 -13.11
N VAL A 246 -12.28 -8.01 -13.71
CA VAL A 246 -12.71 -9.24 -13.02
C VAL A 246 -11.49 -10.07 -12.60
N VAL A 247 -10.51 -10.24 -13.49
CA VAL A 247 -9.25 -10.94 -13.18
C VAL A 247 -8.52 -10.25 -12.04
N THR A 248 -8.42 -8.92 -12.07
CA THR A 248 -7.78 -8.14 -10.99
C THR A 248 -8.53 -8.28 -9.67
N PHE A 249 -9.86 -8.24 -9.68
CA PHE A 249 -10.65 -8.43 -8.46
C PHE A 249 -10.43 -9.84 -7.88
N ALA A 250 -10.48 -10.87 -8.71
CA ALA A 250 -10.24 -12.25 -8.30
C ALA A 250 -8.81 -12.46 -7.78
N ALA A 251 -7.81 -11.94 -8.49
CA ALA A 251 -6.40 -11.96 -8.05
C ALA A 251 -6.21 -11.21 -6.73
N GLY A 252 -6.84 -10.04 -6.59
CA GLY A 252 -6.84 -9.26 -5.37
C GLY A 252 -7.48 -9.99 -4.19
N TYR A 253 -8.58 -10.70 -4.41
CA TYR A 253 -9.24 -11.49 -3.38
C TYR A 253 -8.37 -12.67 -2.93
N ILE A 254 -7.84 -13.46 -3.87
CA ILE A 254 -6.95 -14.59 -3.59
C ILE A 254 -5.69 -14.11 -2.86
N ALA A 255 -5.07 -13.02 -3.32
CA ALA A 255 -3.92 -12.41 -2.64
C ALA A 255 -4.28 -11.97 -1.22
N GLY A 256 -5.48 -11.41 -1.02
CA GLY A 256 -5.99 -11.06 0.30
C GLY A 256 -6.21 -12.27 1.21
N VAL A 257 -6.63 -13.42 0.67
CA VAL A 257 -6.75 -14.69 1.42
C VAL A 257 -5.37 -15.17 1.88
N PHE A 258 -4.37 -15.19 1.00
CA PHE A 258 -3.00 -15.56 1.37
C PHE A 258 -2.41 -14.60 2.40
N CYS A 259 -2.61 -13.30 2.22
CA CYS A 259 -2.18 -12.28 3.16
C CYS A 259 -2.83 -12.49 4.54
N ALA A 260 -4.13 -12.80 4.57
CA ALA A 260 -4.84 -13.13 5.80
C ALA A 260 -4.24 -14.36 6.47
N ILE A 261 -4.05 -15.48 5.75
CA ILE A 261 -3.49 -16.72 6.32
C ILE A 261 -2.09 -16.47 6.92
N VAL A 262 -1.19 -15.83 6.16
CA VAL A 262 0.20 -15.64 6.58
C VAL A 262 0.32 -14.68 7.77
N SER A 263 -0.47 -13.60 7.78
CA SER A 263 -0.38 -12.60 8.86
C SER A 263 -1.25 -12.91 10.09
N HIS A 264 -2.13 -13.92 10.03
CA HIS A 264 -3.12 -14.19 11.09
C HIS A 264 -2.52 -14.59 12.44
N PRO A 265 -1.49 -15.46 12.49
CA PRO A 265 -0.87 -15.82 13.77
C PRO A 265 -0.25 -14.61 14.47
N ALA A 266 0.49 -13.78 13.71
CA ALA A 266 1.11 -12.56 14.24
C ALA A 266 0.06 -11.55 14.74
N ASP A 267 -1.01 -11.34 13.96
CA ASP A 267 -2.12 -10.45 14.32
C ASP A 267 -2.85 -10.91 15.60
N THR A 268 -3.03 -12.21 15.77
CA THR A 268 -3.64 -12.81 16.96
C THR A 268 -2.77 -12.60 18.20
N VAL A 269 -1.45 -12.76 18.07
CA VAL A 269 -0.49 -12.52 19.17
C VAL A 269 -0.48 -11.05 19.57
N VAL A 270 -0.36 -10.13 18.61
CA VAL A 270 -0.35 -8.67 18.88
C VAL A 270 -1.67 -8.21 19.51
N SER A 271 -2.81 -8.69 19.00
CA SER A 271 -4.13 -8.34 19.55
C SER A 271 -4.29 -8.80 21.00
N LYS A 272 -3.71 -9.94 21.36
CA LYS A 272 -3.77 -10.49 22.72
C LYS A 272 -2.77 -9.84 23.66
N LEU A 273 -1.59 -9.46 23.16
CA LEU A 273 -0.63 -8.63 23.90
C LEU A 273 -1.23 -7.27 24.28
N ASN A 274 -2.00 -6.66 23.39
CA ASN A 274 -2.68 -5.39 23.69
C ASN A 274 -3.79 -5.54 24.74
N GLN A 275 -4.33 -6.75 24.95
CA GLN A 275 -5.32 -7.04 26.00
C GLN A 275 -4.66 -7.39 27.35
N GLU A 276 -3.47 -7.98 27.34
CA GLU A 276 -2.75 -8.44 28.54
C GLU A 276 -1.50 -7.58 28.78
N LYS A 277 -1.67 -6.44 29.48
CA LYS A 277 -0.55 -5.55 29.83
C LYS A 277 0.52 -6.31 30.64
N GLY A 278 1.74 -6.35 30.12
CA GLY A 278 2.90 -6.97 30.77
C GLY A 278 3.22 -8.40 30.35
N ALA A 279 2.44 -9.01 29.47
CA ALA A 279 2.75 -10.34 28.93
C ALA A 279 3.77 -10.25 27.78
N SER A 280 4.72 -11.20 27.73
CA SER A 280 5.61 -11.36 26.58
C SER A 280 4.91 -12.08 25.43
N ALA A 281 5.28 -11.77 24.18
CA ALA A 281 4.75 -12.43 22.98
C ALA A 281 4.83 -13.96 23.07
N LEU A 282 5.90 -14.47 23.69
CA LEU A 282 6.11 -15.91 23.87
C LEU A 282 5.13 -16.51 24.89
N GLN A 283 4.82 -15.78 25.96
CA GLN A 283 3.87 -16.21 27.00
C GLN A 283 2.45 -16.22 26.44
N VAL A 284 2.08 -15.18 25.68
CA VAL A 284 0.78 -15.09 25.00
C VAL A 284 0.62 -16.21 23.97
N THR A 285 1.65 -16.47 23.16
CA THR A 285 1.63 -17.56 22.17
C THR A 285 1.45 -18.93 22.85
N LYS A 286 2.17 -19.18 23.96
CA LYS A 286 2.02 -20.42 24.75
C LYS A 286 0.62 -20.55 25.37
N LYS A 287 0.05 -19.44 25.87
CA LYS A 287 -1.28 -19.41 26.51
C LYS A 287 -2.43 -19.63 25.51
N ILE A 288 -2.30 -19.10 24.30
CA ILE A 288 -3.30 -19.23 23.23
C ILE A 288 -3.26 -20.63 22.61
N GLY A 289 -2.05 -21.20 22.47
CA GLY A 289 -1.82 -22.48 21.79
C GLY A 289 -2.00 -22.39 20.27
N PHE A 290 -1.55 -23.41 19.53
CA PHE A 290 -1.54 -23.40 18.07
C PHE A 290 -2.95 -23.24 17.47
N ILE A 291 -3.95 -23.96 18.00
CA ILE A 291 -5.35 -23.85 17.53
C ILE A 291 -5.92 -22.46 17.83
N GLY A 292 -5.54 -21.85 18.94
CA GLY A 292 -5.99 -20.50 19.30
C GLY A 292 -5.43 -19.42 18.38
N LEU A 293 -4.23 -19.62 17.81
CA LEU A 293 -3.62 -18.69 16.84
C LEU A 293 -4.46 -18.53 15.57
N TRP A 294 -5.25 -19.55 15.20
CA TRP A 294 -6.08 -19.57 14.00
C TRP A 294 -7.53 -19.15 14.25
N LYS A 295 -7.92 -18.87 15.50
CA LYS A 295 -9.26 -18.37 15.81
C LYS A 295 -9.48 -17.00 15.17
N GLY A 296 -10.58 -16.86 14.45
CA GLY A 296 -10.94 -15.61 13.74
C GLY A 296 -10.39 -15.49 12.32
N LEU A 297 -9.71 -16.52 11.78
CA LEU A 297 -9.19 -16.50 10.42
C LEU A 297 -10.30 -16.32 9.37
N GLY A 298 -11.41 -17.04 9.48
CA GLY A 298 -12.52 -16.95 8.51
C GLY A 298 -13.07 -15.52 8.32
N PRO A 299 -13.51 -14.83 9.39
CA PRO A 299 -13.90 -13.43 9.31
C PRO A 299 -12.80 -12.50 8.77
N ARG A 300 -11.53 -12.79 9.08
CA ARG A 300 -10.38 -12.02 8.58
C ARG A 300 -10.16 -12.23 7.09
N ILE A 301 -10.33 -13.46 6.57
CA ILE A 301 -10.27 -13.77 5.14
C ILE A 301 -11.33 -12.95 4.38
N VAL A 302 -12.58 -12.96 4.86
CA VAL A 302 -13.65 -12.20 4.21
C VAL A 302 -13.32 -10.71 4.21
N MET A 303 -12.92 -10.15 5.35
CA MET A 303 -12.62 -8.71 5.44
C MET A 303 -11.39 -8.30 4.64
N ILE A 304 -10.24 -8.95 4.86
CA ILE A 304 -8.98 -8.58 4.20
C ILE A 304 -9.03 -8.94 2.72
N GLY A 305 -9.65 -10.07 2.36
CA GLY A 305 -9.91 -10.47 0.97
C GLY A 305 -10.72 -9.43 0.22
N THR A 306 -11.90 -9.06 0.74
CA THR A 306 -12.77 -8.06 0.10
C THR A 306 -12.13 -6.67 0.05
N LEU A 307 -11.50 -6.21 1.14
CA LEU A 307 -10.81 -4.92 1.17
C LEU A 307 -9.68 -4.87 0.13
N THR A 308 -8.87 -5.93 0.05
CA THR A 308 -7.76 -6.01 -0.90
C THR A 308 -8.26 -6.08 -2.34
N ALA A 309 -9.30 -6.86 -2.60
CA ALA A 309 -9.93 -6.96 -3.92
C ALA A 309 -10.48 -5.61 -4.39
N LEU A 310 -11.20 -4.88 -3.52
CA LEU A 310 -11.73 -3.55 -3.83
C LEU A 310 -10.61 -2.52 -4.08
N GLN A 311 -9.53 -2.57 -3.27
CA GLN A 311 -8.39 -1.69 -3.46
C GLN A 311 -7.73 -1.89 -4.82
N TRP A 312 -7.44 -3.13 -5.19
CA TRP A 312 -6.87 -3.44 -6.50
C TRP A 312 -7.82 -3.13 -7.64
N PHE A 313 -9.13 -3.40 -7.47
CA PHE A 313 -10.13 -3.05 -8.46
C PHE A 313 -10.19 -1.54 -8.74
N ILE A 314 -10.26 -0.71 -7.71
CA ILE A 314 -10.28 0.76 -7.88
C ILE A 314 -8.95 1.23 -8.49
N TYR A 315 -7.83 0.69 -8.05
CA TYR A 315 -6.52 1.04 -8.57
C TYR A 315 -6.40 0.74 -10.06
N ASP A 316 -6.75 -0.48 -10.48
CA ASP A 316 -6.70 -0.88 -11.88
C ASP A 316 -7.76 -0.16 -12.71
N PHE A 317 -8.94 0.12 -12.17
CA PHE A 317 -9.94 0.96 -12.83
C PHE A 317 -9.37 2.34 -13.17
N VAL A 318 -8.64 2.96 -12.24
CA VAL A 318 -7.95 4.24 -12.49
C VAL A 318 -6.85 4.06 -13.54
N LYS A 319 -6.04 2.99 -13.46
CA LYS A 319 -4.99 2.73 -14.47
C LYS A 319 -5.57 2.56 -15.88
N VAL A 320 -6.67 1.83 -16.02
CA VAL A 320 -7.35 1.62 -17.30
C VAL A 320 -7.98 2.91 -17.80
N SER A 321 -8.69 3.64 -16.95
CA SER A 321 -9.38 4.89 -17.33
C SER A 321 -8.39 5.98 -17.75
N LEU A 322 -7.19 5.98 -17.18
CA LEU A 322 -6.11 6.91 -17.52
C LEU A 322 -5.14 6.35 -18.58
N ALA A 323 -5.43 5.19 -19.16
CA ALA A 323 -4.60 4.52 -20.16
C ALA A 323 -3.11 4.45 -19.73
N LEU A 324 -2.86 4.04 -18.50
CA LEU A 324 -1.48 3.92 -17.99
C LEU A 324 -0.78 2.69 -18.56
N PRO A 325 0.54 2.79 -18.83
CA PRO A 325 1.33 1.66 -19.26
C PRO A 325 1.31 0.57 -18.19
N ARG A 326 0.96 -0.65 -18.60
CA ARG A 326 0.91 -1.83 -17.74
C ARG A 326 1.86 -2.87 -18.31
N PRO A 327 3.07 -3.02 -17.74
CA PRO A 327 4.03 -3.96 -18.27
C PRO A 327 3.44 -5.38 -18.23
N PRO A 328 3.69 -6.20 -19.27
CA PRO A 328 3.30 -7.60 -19.26
C PRO A 328 4.00 -8.32 -18.09
N PRO A 329 3.48 -9.49 -17.65
CA PRO A 329 4.18 -10.33 -16.68
C PRO A 329 5.65 -10.51 -17.12
N PRO A 330 6.62 -10.46 -16.19
CA PRO A 330 8.03 -10.57 -16.55
C PRO A 330 8.26 -11.90 -17.29
N GLU A 331 8.69 -11.80 -18.54
CA GLU A 331 9.12 -12.95 -19.34
C GLU A 331 10.60 -13.23 -19.12
N MET A 332 11.02 -14.47 -19.31
CA MET A 332 12.43 -14.83 -19.21
C MET A 332 13.25 -14.01 -20.23
N PRO A 333 14.25 -13.24 -19.78
CA PRO A 333 15.01 -12.39 -20.68
C PRO A 333 15.80 -13.23 -21.68
N ALA A 334 16.02 -12.68 -22.87
CA ALA A 334 16.67 -13.39 -23.98
C ALA A 334 18.08 -13.88 -23.61
N SER A 335 18.80 -13.18 -22.73
CA SER A 335 20.11 -13.60 -22.21
C SER A 335 20.05 -14.92 -21.44
N LEU A 336 19.01 -15.13 -20.62
CA LEU A 336 18.79 -16.37 -19.87
C LEU A 336 18.29 -17.50 -20.77
N LYS A 337 17.39 -17.20 -21.72
CA LYS A 337 16.96 -18.18 -22.73
C LYS A 337 18.17 -18.72 -23.51
N ASN A 338 19.05 -17.82 -23.96
CA ASN A 338 20.26 -18.18 -24.68
C ASN A 338 21.27 -18.98 -23.83
N LYS A 339 21.34 -18.74 -22.51
CA LYS A 339 22.20 -19.54 -21.60
C LYS A 339 21.64 -20.95 -21.41
N LEU A 340 20.33 -21.08 -21.18
CA LEU A 340 19.66 -22.38 -21.03
C LEU A 340 19.70 -23.21 -22.32
N GLU A 341 19.57 -22.58 -23.49
CA GLU A 341 19.73 -23.25 -24.79
C GLU A 341 21.17 -23.71 -25.05
N LYS A 342 22.17 -23.02 -24.51
CA LYS A 342 23.58 -23.44 -24.58
C LYS A 342 23.87 -24.61 -23.64
N GLU A 343 23.31 -24.59 -22.43
CA GLU A 343 23.45 -25.70 -21.48
C GLU A 343 22.70 -26.96 -21.94
N SER A 344 21.54 -26.83 -22.60
CA SER A 344 20.79 -27.97 -23.15
C SER A 344 21.44 -28.62 -24.39
N LYS A 345 22.46 -27.98 -24.98
CA LYS A 345 23.21 -28.49 -26.15
C LYS A 345 24.61 -29.00 -25.80
N SER A 346 25.01 -28.93 -24.52
CA SER A 346 26.25 -29.49 -23.98
C SER A 346 26.01 -30.84 -23.32
#